data_AF-A0A4R3RXK3-F1
#
_entry.id   AF-A0A4R3RXK3-F1
#
_cell.length_a   1.000
_cell.length_b   1.000
_cell.length_c   1.000
_cell.angle_alpha   90.00
_cell.angle_beta   90.00
_cell.angle_gamma   90.00
#
_symmetry.space_group_name_H-M   'P 1'
#
loop_
_entity.id
_entity.type
_entity.pdbx_description
1 polymer ?
#
loop_
_entity_poly.entity_id
_entity_poly.type
_entity_poly.pdbx_seq_one_letter_code
_entity_poly.pdbx_strand_id
1 'polypeptide(L)' 'MKYVSVFVLTFMSICFGWLFYERYWKFRGCISQALSSCLTPDGDNLTQGGSLWAGVAGLLLLLAIISAWRVFRARDRDQ' A
#
# COMPACT_ATOMS: atom_id res chain seq x y z
N MET A 1 13.11 17.45 -10.46
CA MET A 1 12.83 16.54 -9.33
C MET A 1 11.34 16.31 -9.03
N LYS A 2 10.39 17.14 -9.47
CA LYS A 2 8.96 17.01 -9.13
C LYS A 2 8.30 15.67 -9.51
N TYR A 3 8.73 15.03 -10.59
CA TYR A 3 8.22 13.70 -10.99
C TYR A 3 8.87 12.55 -10.21
N VAL A 4 10.08 12.75 -9.67
CA VAL A 4 10.79 11.73 -8.88
C VAL A 4 9.97 11.36 -7.64
N SER A 5 9.40 12.36 -6.96
CA SER A 5 8.53 12.10 -5.80
C SER A 5 7.27 11.31 -6.17
N VAL A 6 6.68 11.57 -7.35
CA VAL A 6 5.52 10.80 -7.84
C VAL A 6 5.90 9.34 -8.03
N PHE A 7 7.01 9.06 -8.73
CA PHE A 7 7.47 7.70 -8.97
C PHE A 7 7.84 6.97 -7.66
N VAL A 8 8.53 7.64 -6.74
CA VAL A 8 8.90 7.04 -5.44
C VAL A 8 7.66 6.71 -4.62
N LEU A 9 6.69 7.64 -4.50
CA LEU A 9 5.48 7.41 -3.73
C LEU A 9 4.63 6.27 -4.32
N THR A 10 4.47 6.24 -5.64
CA THR A 10 3.75 5.16 -6.33
C THR A 10 4.45 3.82 -6.14
N PHE A 11 5.78 3.77 -6.29
CA PHE A 11 6.54 2.54 -6.08
C PHE A 11 6.39 2.01 -4.65
N MET A 12 6.53 2.89 -3.64
CA MET A 12 6.34 2.48 -2.25
C MET A 12 4.91 2.01 -1.98
N SER A 13 3.90 2.69 -2.54
CA SER A 13 2.51 2.26 -2.43
C SER A 13 2.30 0.85 -2.98
N ILE A 14 2.90 0.53 -4.14
CA ILE A 14 2.86 -0.81 -4.73
C ILE A 14 3.54 -1.84 -3.80
N CYS A 15 4.73 -1.54 -3.26
CA CYS A 15 5.42 -2.43 -2.34
C CYS A 15 4.60 -2.73 -1.08
N PHE A 16 3.95 -1.73 -0.48
CA PHE A 16 3.08 -1.94 0.67
C PHE A 16 1.78 -2.65 0.30
N GLY A 17 1.23 -2.40 -0.89
CA GLY A 17 0.10 -3.15 -1.43
C GLY A 17 0.43 -4.65 -1.62
N TRP A 18 1.65 -4.95 -2.06
CA TRP A 18 2.16 -6.31 -2.14
C TRP A 18 2.27 -6.97 -0.75
N LEU A 19 2.83 -6.26 0.24
CA LEU A 19 2.89 -6.75 1.62
C LEU A 19 1.49 -7.01 2.21
N PHE A 20 0.53 -6.13 1.94
CA PHE A 20 -0.87 -6.35 2.31
C PHE A 20 -1.43 -7.62 1.67
N TYR A 21 -1.14 -7.85 0.38
CA TYR A 21 -1.62 -9.01 -0.32
C TYR A 21 -1.07 -10.31 0.29
N GLU A 22 0.25 -10.41 0.44
CA GLU A 22 0.93 -11.59 0.95
C GLU A 22 0.63 -11.86 2.43
N ARG A 23 0.60 -10.82 3.28
CA ARG A 23 0.49 -10.99 4.73
C ARG A 23 -0.94 -10.96 5.27
N TYR A 24 -1.91 -10.50 4.48
CA TYR A 24 -3.30 -10.39 4.94
C TYR A 24 -4.32 -10.86 3.91
N TRP A 25 -4.35 -10.28 2.71
CA TRP A 25 -5.47 -10.49 1.78
C TRP A 25 -5.64 -11.96 1.39
N LYS A 26 -4.53 -12.63 1.06
CA LYS A 26 -4.48 -14.05 0.71
C LYS A 26 -5.00 -14.96 1.82
N PHE A 27 -4.76 -14.60 3.07
CA PHE A 27 -5.09 -15.41 4.26
C PHE A 27 -6.25 -14.85 5.09
N ARG A 28 -6.98 -13.86 4.56
CA ARG A 28 -8.00 -13.11 5.31
C ARG A 28 -9.10 -14.01 5.90
N GLY A 29 -9.46 -15.08 5.19
CA GLY A 29 -10.44 -16.06 5.66
C GLY A 29 -9.94 -16.80 6.90
N CYS A 30 -8.72 -17.33 6.85
CA CYS A 30 -8.08 -18.01 7.99
C CYS A 30 -7.93 -17.07 9.20
N ILE A 31 -7.45 -15.84 8.97
CA ILE A 31 -7.31 -14.83 10.03
C ILE A 31 -8.66 -14.51 10.68
N SER A 32 -9.73 -14.37 9.88
CA SER A 32 -11.08 -14.11 10.39
C SER A 32 -11.67 -15.26 11.20
N GLN A 33 -11.33 -16.51 10.86
CA GLN A 33 -11.80 -17.70 11.57
C GLN A 33 -11.04 -17.93 12.88
N ALA A 34 -9.73 -17.69 12.90
CA ALA A 34 -8.90 -17.89 14.08
C ALA A 34 -9.01 -16.76 15.12
N LEU A 35 -9.59 -15.60 14.74
CA LEU A 35 -9.75 -14.39 15.56
C LEU A 35 -8.43 -13.87 16.20
N SER A 36 -7.28 -14.37 15.75
CA SER A 36 -5.97 -14.12 16.35
C SER A 36 -4.86 -14.23 15.30
N SER A 37 -4.40 -15.44 15.05
CA SER A 37 -3.25 -15.78 14.22
C SER A 37 -3.55 -16.93 13.27
N CYS A 38 -3.14 -16.80 12.01
CA CYS A 38 -3.12 -17.85 11.02
C CYS A 38 -1.67 -18.25 10.72
N LEU A 39 -1.38 -19.55 10.69
CA LEU A 39 -0.08 -20.05 10.28
C LEU A 39 -0.10 -20.32 8.78
N THR A 40 0.92 -19.82 8.06
CA THR A 40 1.16 -20.25 6.69
C THR A 40 1.69 -21.69 6.67
N PRO A 41 1.65 -22.38 5.51
CA PRO A 41 2.29 -23.69 5.37
C PRO A 41 3.78 -23.69 5.75
N ASP A 42 4.44 -22.55 5.61
CA ASP A 42 5.85 -22.34 5.96
C ASP A 42 6.06 -22.01 7.45
N GLY A 43 4.99 -21.90 8.23
CA GLY A 43 5.02 -21.64 9.68
C GLY A 43 5.00 -20.17 10.09
N ASP A 44 4.93 -19.23 9.14
CA ASP A 44 4.80 -17.80 9.46
C ASP A 44 3.48 -17.50 10.16
N ASN A 45 3.55 -16.73 11.25
CA ASN A 45 2.39 -16.26 11.99
C ASN A 45 1.84 -14.95 11.38
N LEU A 46 0.65 -15.02 10.79
CA LEU A 46 -0.06 -13.90 10.19
C LEU A 46 -1.23 -13.47 11.08
N THR A 47 -1.38 -12.17 11.28
CA THR A 47 -2.44 -11.61 12.12
C THR A 47 -3.25 -10.57 11.37
N GLN A 48 -4.34 -10.11 12.00
CA GLN A 48 -5.15 -9.00 11.50
C GLN A 48 -4.32 -7.72 11.29
N GLY A 49 -3.17 -7.58 11.96
CA GLY A 49 -2.23 -6.46 11.79
C GLY A 49 -1.69 -6.32 10.37
N GLY A 50 -1.69 -7.38 9.55
CA GLY A 50 -1.33 -7.28 8.14
C GLY A 50 -2.22 -6.34 7.32
N SER A 51 -3.44 -6.03 7.80
CA SER A 51 -4.31 -5.02 7.19
C SER A 51 -3.74 -3.60 7.23
N LEU A 52 -2.84 -3.29 8.18
CA LEU A 52 -2.20 -1.97 8.29
C LEU A 52 -1.39 -1.61 7.04
N TRP A 53 -0.83 -2.60 6.35
CA TRP A 53 -0.10 -2.38 5.10
C TRP A 53 -0.98 -1.76 4.00
N ALA A 54 -2.28 -2.09 3.95
CA ALA A 54 -3.21 -1.43 3.02
C ALA A 54 -3.42 0.04 3.38
N GLY A 55 -3.50 0.37 4.68
CA GLY A 55 -3.61 1.76 5.13
C GLY A 55 -2.40 2.59 4.70
N VAL A 56 -1.19 2.06 4.90
CA VAL A 56 0.06 2.71 4.46
C VAL A 56 0.11 2.83 2.94
N ALA A 57 -0.22 1.77 2.21
CA ALA A 57 -0.26 1.77 0.75
C ALA A 57 -1.25 2.82 0.20
N GLY A 58 -2.45 2.90 0.78
CA GLY A 58 -3.48 3.86 0.40
C GLY A 58 -3.07 5.31 0.67
N LEU A 59 -2.45 5.60 1.81
CA LEU A 59 -1.94 6.93 2.13
C LEU A 59 -0.86 7.36 1.13
N LEU A 60 0.10 6.49 0.84
CA LEU A 60 1.16 6.76 -0.12
C LEU A 60 0.61 6.99 -1.53
N LEU A 61 -0.38 6.21 -1.96
CA LEU A 61 -1.06 6.39 -3.24
C LEU A 61 -1.78 7.75 -3.30
N LEU A 62 -2.48 8.12 -2.24
CA LEU A 62 -3.17 9.40 -2.15
C LEU A 62 -2.18 10.57 -2.29
N LEU A 63 -1.05 10.50 -1.58
CA LEU A 63 0.02 11.50 -1.70
C LEU A 63 0.62 11.54 -3.11
N ALA A 64 0.81 10.37 -3.75
CA ALA A 64 1.27 10.29 -5.13
C ALA A 64 0.30 11.02 -6.09
N ILE A 65 -1.00 10.78 -5.97
CA ILE A 65 -2.05 11.43 -6.77
C ILE A 65 -2.03 12.94 -6.55
N ILE A 66 -2.02 13.40 -5.30
CA ILE A 66 -1.98 14.83 -4.96
C ILE A 66 -0.73 15.48 -5.55
N SER A 67 0.43 14.82 -5.45
CA SER A 67 1.69 15.34 -6.00
C SER A 67 1.65 15.42 -7.53
N ALA A 68 1.16 14.39 -8.21
CA ALA A 68 1.01 14.38 -9.67
C ALA A 68 0.08 15.50 -10.13
N TRP A 69 -1.07 15.66 -9.47
CA TRP A 69 -2.03 16.71 -9.76
C TRP A 69 -1.46 18.12 -9.61
N ARG A 70 -0.66 18.36 -8.56
CA ARG A 70 0.06 19.63 -8.39
C ARG A 70 1.06 19.89 -9.51
N VAL A 71 1.73 18.86 -10.01
CA VAL A 71 2.67 18.98 -11.13
C VAL A 71 1.96 19.30 -12.43
N PHE A 72 0.86 18.61 -12.74
CA PHE A 72 0.05 18.89 -13.94
C PHE A 72 -0.52 20.31 -13.91
N ARG A 73 -1.14 20.72 -12.80
CA ARG A 73 -1.68 22.07 -12.65
C ARG A 73 -0.62 23.18 -12.72
N ALA A 74 0.62 22.91 -12.28
CA ALA A 74 1.70 23.87 -12.43
C ALA A 74 2.06 24.05 -13.91
N ARG A 75 2.15 22.94 -14.66
CA ARG A 75 2.44 22.96 -16.10
C ARG A 75 1.37 23.71 -16.90
N ASP A 76 0.09 23.53 -16.61
CA ASP A 76 -1.00 24.22 -17.31
C ASP A 76 -1.00 25.75 -17.11
N ARG A 77 -0.36 26.25 -16.05
CA ARG A 77 -0.26 27.70 -15.77
C ARG A 77 0.95 28.36 -16.42
N ASP A 78 1.94 27.56 -16.83
CA ASP A 78 3.18 28.06 -17.45
C ASP A 78 3.06 28.12 -18.99
N GLN A 79 1.89 27.79 -19.55
CA GLN A 79 1.59 27.72 -20.98
C GLN A 79 0.51 28.73 -21.36
#